data_AF-E8UAL6-F1
#
_entry.id   AF-E8UAL6-F1
#
_cell.length_a   1.000
_cell.length_b   1.000
_cell.length_c   1.000
_cell.angle_alpha   90.00
_cell.angle_beta   90.00
_cell.angle_gamma   90.00
#
_symmetry.space_group_name_H-M   'P 1'
#
loop_
_entity.id
_entity.type
_entity.pdbx_description
1 polymer ?
#
loop_
_entity_poly.entity_id
_entity_poly.type
_entity_poly.pdbx_seq_one_letter_code
_entity_poly.pdbx_strand_id
1 'polypeptide(L)'
;MTIKHIATALTLALTLVACAQSPGTPGTSALHGQATSATATFSTSSSWDGGFNGVITLSNPTSTPLTTWTLKFKFNGAASTTSVWGAGGSVTTASDGTVTITPNTWGGSTIPANGSVTVNYGGSGTYSGVNTCTLNGAPCSGGTTPTPGGDTTAPTVSLSATPSTLTSAGNVTLTATAADNVGVSKVEFYRGTTLLATDTSSPYSATDAFSSSAQNGSYSYTAKAYDAAGNTRTSAAAPVTVNLTATPTPTGKAIYVGYASTWNASINDFTPQIIPSYYTHVNLAFVNPALAYKKGSLAFDQTQTGLQFAEGATTNAGQRTFTPAQAQTLITNIRNLRARGTKVYLSVGGWTYSNEQHGWDRFNPTALVDLAQDLGVDGLDIDWEASGSSCNKLGADQFACSQDSVISALIVNLSNTIKSRNLNLGISIAGWSTGAYYVKGTNWEEGKVQWGSPYGGTMYNLVKNHGNLLSHINLMSYDAGTYFDPREAFEAYRAIYAGPIAMGLEVAPEGSGGAVLKLNRDASVNVGPNWDGLMYNGLNDASTIYNVETLANYVKARGRSGDGMMIWQIWKERVYAPAPSGAASVNATGQLVCKILSTGPDCTQALPNLAPVQ
;
A
#
# COMPACT_ATOMS: atom_id res chain seq x y z
N MET A 1 7.93 65.38 28.43
CA MET A 1 6.60 64.76 28.61
C MET A 1 6.83 63.27 28.84
N THR A 2 6.13 62.72 29.82
CA THR A 2 6.52 61.67 30.78
C THR A 2 6.62 60.25 30.20
N ILE A 3 7.67 59.50 30.61
CA ILE A 3 7.88 58.06 30.37
C ILE A 3 7.55 57.29 31.66
N LYS A 4 6.64 56.30 31.59
CA LYS A 4 6.33 55.20 32.54
C LYS A 4 5.40 54.23 31.78
N HIS A 5 5.33 52.91 31.90
CA HIS A 5 5.81 51.91 32.86
C HIS A 5 5.46 50.51 32.29
N ILE A 6 6.35 49.51 32.41
CA ILE A 6 6.31 48.34 33.35
C ILE A 6 5.49 47.12 32.89
N ALA A 7 6.19 45.98 33.00
CA ALA A 7 5.80 44.61 32.75
C ALA A 7 4.65 44.09 33.64
N THR A 8 3.84 43.20 33.05
CA THR A 8 2.71 42.53 33.70
C THR A 8 3.16 41.22 34.33
N ALA A 9 3.04 41.12 35.65
CA ALA A 9 3.16 39.88 36.42
C ALA A 9 1.77 39.32 36.73
N LEU A 10 1.70 38.00 36.68
CA LEU A 10 0.55 37.13 36.88
C LEU A 10 0.17 37.06 38.37
N THR A 11 -1.08 37.41 38.73
CA THR A 11 -1.67 37.11 40.05
C THR A 11 -3.11 36.64 39.90
N LEU A 12 -3.34 35.41 40.35
CA LEU A 12 -4.62 34.71 40.40
C LEU A 12 -5.34 35.12 41.69
N ALA A 13 -6.53 35.72 41.57
CA ALA A 13 -7.36 36.12 42.72
C ALA A 13 -8.44 35.07 43.02
N LEU A 14 -8.45 34.66 44.29
CA LEU A 14 -9.32 33.71 44.95
C LEU A 14 -10.65 34.40 45.34
N THR A 15 -11.80 33.76 45.11
CA THR A 15 -13.06 34.08 45.80
C THR A 15 -13.68 32.82 46.39
N LEU A 16 -13.94 32.86 47.70
CA LEU A 16 -14.66 31.86 48.50
C LEU A 16 -16.12 32.31 48.66
N VAL A 17 -17.08 31.41 48.42
CA VAL A 17 -18.30 31.27 49.23
C VAL A 17 -18.62 29.78 49.34
N ALA A 18 -18.79 29.31 50.57
CA ALA A 18 -18.95 27.92 50.95
C ALA A 18 -20.41 27.46 50.89
N CYS A 19 -20.63 26.16 50.64
CA CYS A 19 -21.61 25.39 51.42
C CYS A 19 -21.17 23.92 51.52
N ALA A 20 -21.43 23.38 52.71
CA ALA A 20 -20.89 22.15 53.28
C ALA A 20 -21.38 20.85 52.62
N GLN A 21 -20.51 19.85 52.54
CA GLN A 21 -20.56 18.55 53.25
C GLN A 21 -19.69 17.51 52.51
N SER A 22 -18.89 16.78 53.26
CA SER A 22 -17.89 15.78 52.84
C SER A 22 -18.40 14.35 53.13
N PRO A 23 -17.59 13.28 52.91
CA PRO A 23 -17.36 12.58 51.65
C PRO A 23 -18.04 11.19 51.63
N GLY A 24 -18.69 10.82 50.51
CA GLY A 24 -19.29 9.51 50.30
C GLY A 24 -18.52 8.66 49.29
N THR A 25 -18.27 7.41 49.65
CA THR A 25 -17.58 6.30 48.95
C THR A 25 -18.10 5.98 47.53
N PRO A 26 -17.29 5.32 46.68
CA PRO A 26 -17.71 4.90 45.33
C PRO A 26 -18.48 3.57 45.36
N GLY A 27 -19.60 3.46 44.64
CA GLY A 27 -20.38 2.22 44.55
C GLY A 27 -21.48 2.19 43.49
N THR A 28 -21.22 1.39 42.43
CA THR A 28 -22.12 0.47 41.70
C THR A 28 -23.44 1.01 41.11
N SER A 29 -23.57 1.11 39.78
CA SER A 29 -24.00 0.05 38.84
C SER A 29 -25.51 -0.19 38.78
N ALA A 30 -26.03 -0.11 37.56
CA ALA A 30 -27.32 -0.55 37.01
C ALA A 30 -28.30 -1.28 37.97
N LEU A 31 -29.52 -0.76 38.01
CA LEU A 31 -30.74 -1.50 38.34
C LEU A 31 -30.78 -2.79 37.51
N HIS A 32 -30.34 -3.90 38.10
CA HIS A 32 -30.65 -5.24 37.59
C HIS A 32 -32.11 -5.51 37.97
N GLY A 33 -32.93 -5.84 36.98
CA GLY A 33 -34.30 -6.32 37.22
C GLY A 33 -34.26 -7.50 38.20
N GLN A 34 -35.04 -7.42 39.27
CA GLN A 34 -35.21 -8.52 40.22
C GLN A 34 -35.83 -9.71 39.47
N ALA A 35 -35.16 -10.87 39.50
CA ALA A 35 -35.68 -12.10 38.92
C ALA A 35 -37.01 -12.48 39.60
N THR A 36 -38.03 -12.81 38.81
CA THR A 36 -39.37 -13.15 39.31
C THR A 36 -39.59 -14.66 39.47
N SER A 37 -38.63 -15.48 39.08
CA SER A 37 -38.64 -16.94 39.19
C SER A 37 -37.28 -17.44 39.69
N ALA A 38 -37.22 -18.71 40.13
CA ALA A 38 -35.99 -19.26 40.67
C ALA A 38 -34.88 -19.37 39.59
N THR A 39 -33.66 -19.01 39.98
CA THR A 39 -32.48 -18.95 39.10
C THR A 39 -31.48 -20.04 39.45
N ALA A 40 -30.59 -20.38 38.52
CA ALA A 40 -29.40 -21.18 38.78
C ALA A 40 -28.15 -20.51 38.17
N THR A 41 -27.14 -20.27 39.00
CA THR A 41 -25.86 -19.69 38.58
C THR A 41 -24.75 -20.72 38.74
N PHE A 42 -23.89 -20.84 37.73
CA PHE A 42 -22.80 -21.82 37.69
C PHE A 42 -21.45 -21.13 37.85
N SER A 43 -20.60 -21.70 38.69
CA SER A 43 -19.20 -21.32 38.82
C SER A 43 -18.32 -22.55 39.04
N THR A 44 -17.01 -22.37 38.96
CA THR A 44 -16.02 -23.40 39.30
C THR A 44 -15.32 -23.01 40.59
N SER A 45 -15.26 -23.90 41.57
CA SER A 45 -14.52 -23.70 42.82
C SER A 45 -13.05 -24.09 42.70
N SER A 46 -12.73 -25.05 41.83
CA SER A 46 -11.35 -25.39 41.44
C SER A 46 -11.32 -26.09 40.07
N SER A 47 -10.19 -26.03 39.38
CA SER A 47 -9.98 -26.72 38.10
C SER A 47 -8.54 -27.23 37.98
N TRP A 48 -8.34 -28.31 37.24
CA TRP A 48 -7.05 -28.93 36.94
C TRP A 48 -7.09 -29.61 35.57
N ASP A 49 -5.96 -30.16 35.13
CA ASP A 49 -5.89 -30.87 33.85
C ASP A 49 -6.83 -32.09 33.85
N GLY A 50 -7.89 -31.99 33.05
CA GLY A 50 -8.88 -33.07 32.87
C GLY A 50 -10.07 -33.06 33.82
N GLY A 51 -10.19 -32.10 34.75
CA GLY A 51 -11.35 -32.03 35.65
C GLY A 51 -11.53 -30.72 36.41
N PHE A 52 -12.67 -30.59 37.07
CA PHE A 52 -13.02 -29.41 37.86
C PHE A 52 -14.02 -29.74 38.98
N ASN A 53 -14.04 -28.91 40.01
CA ASN A 53 -15.16 -28.85 40.96
C ASN A 53 -16.03 -27.65 40.61
N GLY A 54 -17.32 -27.91 40.38
CA GLY A 54 -18.31 -26.90 40.07
C GLY A 54 -19.23 -26.61 41.25
N VAL A 55 -19.77 -25.39 41.25
CA VAL A 55 -20.74 -24.89 42.23
C VAL A 55 -21.93 -24.34 41.46
N ILE A 56 -23.13 -24.74 41.87
CA ILE A 56 -24.40 -24.24 41.35
C ILE A 56 -25.15 -23.61 42.51
N THR A 57 -25.45 -22.32 42.40
CA THR A 57 -26.31 -21.63 43.36
C THR A 57 -27.71 -21.55 42.80
N LEU A 58 -28.66 -22.23 43.46
CA LEU A 58 -30.08 -22.15 43.14
C LEU A 58 -30.71 -21.10 44.05
N SER A 59 -31.23 -20.02 43.47
CA SER A 59 -31.83 -18.91 44.24
C SER A 59 -33.32 -18.83 43.98
N ASN A 60 -34.11 -18.65 45.05
CA ASN A 60 -35.56 -18.46 44.98
C ASN A 60 -35.88 -17.03 45.44
N PRO A 61 -36.12 -16.10 44.50
CA PRO A 61 -36.45 -14.71 44.84
C PRO A 61 -37.93 -14.53 45.25
N THR A 62 -38.71 -15.60 45.34
CA THR A 62 -40.13 -15.53 45.70
C THR A 62 -40.36 -15.59 47.21
N SER A 63 -41.50 -15.09 47.66
CA SER A 63 -41.93 -15.14 49.06
C SER A 63 -42.38 -16.52 49.54
N THR A 64 -42.34 -17.54 48.69
CA THR A 64 -42.78 -18.91 49.03
C THR A 64 -41.63 -19.90 48.82
N PRO A 65 -41.31 -20.77 49.80
CA PRO A 65 -40.26 -21.76 49.61
C PRO A 65 -40.59 -22.75 48.47
N LEU A 66 -39.58 -23.12 47.67
CA LEU A 66 -39.71 -24.22 46.72
C LEU A 66 -39.39 -25.52 47.46
N THR A 67 -40.39 -26.36 47.68
CA THR A 67 -40.27 -27.59 48.50
C THR A 67 -39.61 -28.76 47.76
N THR A 68 -39.42 -28.63 46.44
CA THR A 68 -38.63 -29.53 45.61
C THR A 68 -38.11 -28.80 44.39
N TRP A 69 -37.09 -29.37 43.73
CA TRP A 69 -36.58 -28.83 42.49
C TRP A 69 -36.00 -29.90 41.55
N THR A 70 -35.90 -29.58 40.28
CA THR A 70 -35.19 -30.36 39.26
C THR A 70 -34.41 -29.40 38.39
N LEU A 71 -33.09 -29.57 38.37
CA LEU A 71 -32.19 -28.80 37.53
C LEU A 71 -31.83 -29.63 36.31
N LYS A 72 -32.01 -29.09 35.10
CA LYS A 72 -31.54 -29.69 33.85
C LYS A 72 -30.63 -28.74 33.12
N PHE A 73 -29.48 -29.19 32.63
CA PHE A 73 -28.58 -28.36 31.84
C PHE A 73 -27.69 -29.18 30.91
N LYS A 74 -27.02 -28.52 29.97
CA LYS A 74 -26.00 -29.14 29.12
C LYS A 74 -24.75 -28.27 29.07
N PHE A 75 -23.59 -28.89 29.28
CA PHE A 75 -22.32 -28.20 29.19
C PHE A 75 -22.03 -27.70 27.77
N ASN A 76 -21.22 -26.64 27.68
CA ASN A 76 -20.55 -26.29 26.45
C ASN A 76 -19.41 -27.28 26.18
N GLY A 77 -19.33 -27.82 24.95
CA GLY A 77 -18.32 -28.80 24.58
C GLY A 77 -18.52 -30.18 25.23
N ALA A 78 -17.41 -30.84 25.59
CA ALA A 78 -17.38 -32.25 26.01
C ALA A 78 -17.27 -32.47 27.54
N ALA A 79 -17.51 -31.44 28.36
CA ALA A 79 -17.49 -31.60 29.80
C ALA A 79 -18.64 -32.49 30.29
N SER A 80 -18.44 -33.21 31.40
CA SER A 80 -19.46 -34.08 31.99
C SER A 80 -19.42 -34.07 33.52
N THR A 81 -20.50 -34.54 34.17
CA THR A 81 -20.59 -34.70 35.62
C THR A 81 -21.29 -36.02 35.98
N THR A 82 -20.78 -36.69 37.01
CA THR A 82 -21.34 -37.95 37.54
C THR A 82 -21.47 -37.95 39.06
N SER A 83 -21.02 -36.90 39.75
CA SER A 83 -21.11 -36.77 41.20
C SER A 83 -21.60 -35.39 41.62
N VAL A 84 -22.50 -35.37 42.60
CA VAL A 84 -23.08 -34.15 43.18
C VAL A 84 -23.11 -34.27 44.70
N TRP A 85 -22.97 -33.15 45.41
CA TRP A 85 -23.11 -33.05 46.87
C TRP A 85 -23.64 -31.66 47.26
N GLY A 86 -23.76 -31.40 48.57
CA GLY A 86 -24.51 -30.26 49.06
C GLY A 86 -26.01 -30.53 48.85
N ALA A 87 -26.75 -29.58 48.28
CA ALA A 87 -28.18 -29.73 48.06
C ALA A 87 -28.55 -30.79 46.99
N GLY A 88 -27.61 -31.17 46.10
CA GLY A 88 -27.84 -32.19 45.06
C GLY A 88 -27.72 -33.61 45.62
N GLY A 89 -28.67 -34.48 45.24
CA GLY A 89 -28.77 -35.86 45.73
C GLY A 89 -28.68 -36.93 44.66
N SER A 90 -29.11 -36.64 43.43
CA SER A 90 -28.95 -37.54 42.29
C SER A 90 -28.54 -36.75 41.06
N VAL A 91 -27.72 -37.36 40.20
CA VAL A 91 -27.34 -36.83 38.90
C VAL A 91 -27.48 -37.93 37.85
N THR A 92 -28.10 -37.60 36.73
CA THR A 92 -28.22 -38.47 35.56
C THR A 92 -27.86 -37.70 34.31
N THR A 93 -27.26 -38.37 33.33
CA THR A 93 -26.90 -37.78 32.05
C THR A 93 -27.59 -38.57 30.95
N ALA A 94 -28.43 -37.91 30.16
CA ALA A 94 -29.11 -38.51 29.02
C ALA A 94 -28.15 -38.70 27.83
N SER A 95 -28.54 -39.51 26.85
CA SER A 95 -27.72 -39.80 25.66
C SER A 95 -27.42 -38.57 24.80
N ASP A 96 -28.25 -37.52 24.89
CA ASP A 96 -28.05 -36.23 24.23
C ASP A 96 -27.11 -35.29 25.00
N GLY A 97 -26.57 -35.73 26.14
CA GLY A 97 -25.67 -34.96 27.01
C GLY A 97 -26.37 -34.06 28.03
N THR A 98 -27.70 -34.09 28.14
CA THR A 98 -28.42 -33.33 29.17
C THR A 98 -28.22 -33.95 30.55
N VAL A 99 -27.68 -33.15 31.47
CA VAL A 99 -27.52 -33.47 32.88
C VAL A 99 -28.78 -33.09 33.63
N THR A 100 -29.32 -34.00 34.45
CA THR A 100 -30.43 -33.74 35.37
C THR A 100 -29.97 -33.97 36.80
N ILE A 101 -30.12 -32.97 37.67
CA ILE A 101 -29.86 -33.04 39.11
C ILE A 101 -31.17 -32.89 39.87
N THR A 102 -31.40 -33.76 40.86
CA THR A 102 -32.50 -33.66 41.82
C THR A 102 -31.96 -33.48 43.24
N PRO A 103 -32.74 -32.90 44.17
CA PRO A 103 -32.29 -32.66 45.53
C PRO A 103 -31.96 -33.93 46.30
N ASN A 104 -31.15 -33.76 47.35
CA ASN A 104 -30.96 -34.77 48.37
C ASN A 104 -32.21 -34.88 49.29
N THR A 105 -32.27 -35.95 50.07
CA THR A 105 -33.38 -36.24 51.01
C THR A 105 -33.16 -35.69 52.43
N TRP A 106 -32.01 -35.06 52.70
CA TRP A 106 -31.55 -34.64 54.03
C TRP A 106 -31.31 -33.12 54.08
N GLY A 107 -32.35 -32.35 53.71
CA GLY A 107 -32.40 -30.90 53.85
C GLY A 107 -32.11 -30.08 52.58
N GLY A 108 -31.74 -30.73 51.46
CA GLY A 108 -31.48 -30.07 50.17
C GLY A 108 -32.70 -29.85 49.27
N SER A 109 -33.85 -30.43 49.60
CA SER A 109 -35.08 -30.34 48.80
C SER A 109 -35.73 -28.96 48.79
N THR A 110 -35.56 -28.20 49.88
CA THR A 110 -36.21 -26.90 50.02
C THR A 110 -35.26 -25.76 49.67
N ILE A 111 -35.64 -24.93 48.69
CA ILE A 111 -35.02 -23.61 48.48
C ILE A 111 -35.84 -22.58 49.26
N PRO A 112 -35.30 -21.96 50.33
CA PRO A 112 -36.06 -21.03 51.16
C PRO A 112 -36.65 -19.86 50.35
N ALA A 113 -37.76 -19.29 50.82
CA ALA A 113 -38.27 -18.03 50.28
C ALA A 113 -37.20 -16.93 50.41
N ASN A 114 -36.99 -16.15 49.36
CA ASN A 114 -35.94 -15.14 49.27
C ASN A 114 -34.53 -15.66 49.64
N GLY A 115 -34.27 -16.95 49.41
CA GLY A 115 -33.04 -17.62 49.82
C GLY A 115 -32.43 -18.44 48.70
N SER A 116 -31.32 -19.12 49.01
CA SER A 116 -30.61 -19.96 48.04
C SER A 116 -30.08 -21.24 48.67
N VAL A 117 -29.88 -22.26 47.84
CA VAL A 117 -29.15 -23.47 48.19
C VAL A 117 -28.01 -23.71 47.20
N THR A 118 -26.99 -24.43 47.64
CA THR A 118 -25.80 -24.70 46.82
C THR A 118 -25.70 -26.19 46.51
N VAL A 119 -25.60 -26.52 45.23
CA VAL A 119 -25.22 -27.83 44.73
C VAL A 119 -23.75 -27.77 44.32
N ASN A 120 -22.94 -28.66 44.82
CA ASN A 120 -21.56 -28.82 44.37
C ASN A 120 -21.46 -30.09 43.51
N TYR A 121 -20.54 -30.13 42.55
CA TYR A 121 -20.41 -31.28 41.67
C TYR A 121 -18.97 -31.46 41.17
N GLY A 122 -18.61 -32.71 40.87
CA GLY A 122 -17.33 -33.05 40.26
C GLY A 122 -17.50 -33.23 38.76
N GLY A 123 -16.69 -32.54 37.98
CA GLY A 123 -16.72 -32.57 36.51
C GLY A 123 -15.42 -33.10 35.89
N SER A 124 -15.56 -33.71 34.72
CA SER A 124 -14.42 -34.06 33.85
C SER A 124 -14.39 -33.18 32.61
N GLY A 125 -13.20 -32.98 32.04
CA GLY A 125 -12.96 -32.09 30.90
C GLY A 125 -12.84 -30.62 31.30
N THR A 126 -12.94 -29.72 30.31
CA THR A 126 -12.80 -28.28 30.51
C THR A 126 -14.17 -27.61 30.62
N TYR A 127 -14.46 -26.98 31.76
CA TYR A 127 -15.68 -26.19 31.93
C TYR A 127 -15.61 -24.90 31.11
N SER A 128 -16.58 -24.70 30.21
CA SER A 128 -16.69 -23.51 29.35
C SER A 128 -18.10 -22.89 29.39
N GLY A 129 -18.86 -23.17 30.45
CA GLY A 129 -20.26 -22.74 30.61
C GLY A 129 -21.27 -23.81 30.24
N VAL A 130 -22.55 -23.41 30.21
CA VAL A 130 -23.71 -24.23 29.85
C VAL A 130 -24.50 -23.56 28.73
N ASN A 131 -25.00 -24.32 27.76
CA ASN A 131 -25.79 -23.78 26.62
C ASN A 131 -27.31 -23.95 26.80
N THR A 132 -27.74 -24.84 27.69
CA THR A 132 -29.14 -24.99 28.07
C THR A 132 -29.20 -25.14 29.58
N CYS A 133 -30.17 -24.51 30.24
CA CYS A 133 -30.42 -24.67 31.67
C CYS A 133 -31.86 -24.35 32.04
N THR A 134 -32.51 -25.26 32.75
CA THR A 134 -33.83 -25.05 33.35
C THR A 134 -33.87 -25.50 34.82
N LEU A 135 -34.51 -24.72 35.67
CA LEU A 135 -34.86 -25.06 37.05
C LEU A 135 -36.39 -25.20 37.14
N ASN A 136 -36.88 -26.39 37.47
CA ASN A 136 -38.32 -26.73 37.44
C ASN A 136 -38.99 -26.42 36.10
N GLY A 137 -38.23 -26.56 35.00
CA GLY A 137 -38.71 -26.26 33.64
C GLY A 137 -38.61 -24.79 33.23
N ALA A 138 -38.37 -23.85 34.16
CA ALA A 138 -38.15 -22.44 33.85
C ALA A 138 -36.65 -22.15 33.56
N PRO A 139 -36.30 -21.18 32.69
CA PRO A 139 -34.90 -20.83 32.42
C PRO A 139 -34.14 -20.43 33.68
N CYS A 140 -32.91 -20.92 33.82
CA CYS A 140 -32.06 -20.65 34.99
C CYS A 140 -31.69 -19.16 35.19
N SER A 141 -31.92 -18.30 34.21
CA SER A 141 -31.71 -16.85 34.32
C SER A 141 -32.83 -16.10 35.07
N GLY A 142 -33.86 -16.79 35.56
CA GLY A 142 -34.93 -16.17 36.36
C GLY A 142 -36.01 -15.48 35.53
N GLY A 143 -36.07 -15.79 34.24
CA GLY A 143 -37.18 -15.44 33.37
C GLY A 143 -38.40 -16.32 33.65
N THR A 144 -39.58 -15.82 33.33
CA THR A 144 -40.77 -16.66 33.22
C THR A 144 -40.49 -17.76 32.20
N THR A 145 -40.97 -18.98 32.48
CA THR A 145 -41.00 -20.08 31.52
C THR A 145 -41.48 -19.54 30.17
N PRO A 146 -40.78 -19.76 29.05
CA PRO A 146 -41.37 -19.49 27.77
C PRO A 146 -42.58 -20.41 27.66
N THR A 147 -43.77 -19.83 27.77
CA THR A 147 -44.94 -20.40 27.10
C THR A 147 -44.51 -20.71 25.67
N PRO A 148 -44.90 -21.85 25.05
CA PRO A 148 -44.68 -22.08 23.63
C PRO A 148 -45.31 -20.93 22.83
N GLY A 149 -44.46 -19.98 22.52
CA GLY A 149 -44.70 -18.71 21.88
C GLY A 149 -43.29 -18.18 21.68
N GLY A 150 -42.55 -18.85 20.81
CA GLY A 150 -41.19 -18.44 20.47
C GLY A 150 -41.16 -16.96 20.12
N ASP A 151 -40.02 -16.31 20.30
CA ASP A 151 -39.85 -14.99 19.74
C ASP A 151 -40.25 -15.06 18.26
N THR A 152 -41.25 -14.26 17.89
CA THR A 152 -41.80 -14.17 16.53
C THR A 152 -41.56 -12.80 15.92
N THR A 153 -40.93 -11.90 16.69
CA THR A 153 -40.64 -10.56 16.23
C THR A 153 -39.35 -10.61 15.43
N ALA A 154 -39.41 -10.20 14.17
CA ALA A 154 -38.21 -10.12 13.36
C ALA A 154 -37.36 -8.89 13.76
N PRO A 155 -36.02 -8.99 13.70
CA PRO A 155 -35.14 -7.85 13.90
C PRO A 155 -35.49 -6.66 13.01
N THR A 156 -35.11 -5.47 13.44
CA THR A 156 -34.96 -4.29 12.57
C THR A 156 -33.55 -4.25 12.02
N VAL A 157 -33.39 -3.82 10.76
CA VAL A 157 -32.07 -3.64 10.14
C VAL A 157 -32.10 -2.53 9.09
N SER A 158 -31.08 -1.68 9.12
CA SER A 158 -30.78 -0.70 8.08
C SER A 158 -29.34 -0.86 7.62
N LEU A 159 -29.06 -0.46 6.37
CA LEU A 159 -27.75 -0.57 5.74
C LEU A 159 -27.38 0.76 5.07
N SER A 160 -26.14 1.19 5.25
CA SER A 160 -25.52 2.22 4.42
C SER A 160 -24.28 1.65 3.70
N ALA A 161 -24.03 2.17 2.50
CA ALA A 161 -22.86 1.83 1.68
C ALA A 161 -22.10 3.12 1.36
N THR A 162 -20.79 3.15 1.65
CA THR A 162 -19.94 4.32 1.45
C THR A 162 -18.64 3.94 0.74
N PRO A 163 -18.26 4.59 -0.38
CA PRO A 163 -19.04 5.60 -1.10
C PRO A 163 -20.20 4.97 -1.90
N SER A 164 -21.24 5.75 -2.20
CA SER A 164 -22.37 5.34 -3.07
C SER A 164 -22.05 5.42 -4.56
N THR A 165 -20.94 6.05 -4.92
CA THR A 165 -20.40 6.06 -6.29
C THR A 165 -18.89 5.90 -6.24
N LEU A 166 -18.38 4.98 -7.06
CA LEU A 166 -16.96 4.68 -7.15
C LEU A 166 -16.48 4.99 -8.57
N THR A 167 -15.57 5.95 -8.72
CA THR A 167 -14.99 6.38 -10.01
C THR A 167 -13.52 5.99 -10.18
N SER A 168 -12.91 5.43 -9.15
CA SER A 168 -11.54 4.88 -9.14
C SER A 168 -11.53 3.56 -8.39
N ALA A 169 -10.57 2.68 -8.67
CA ALA A 169 -10.42 1.43 -7.93
C ALA A 169 -10.37 1.69 -6.42
N GLY A 170 -11.04 0.84 -5.64
CA GLY A 170 -11.22 1.07 -4.21
C GLY A 170 -12.30 0.18 -3.61
N ASN A 171 -12.68 0.51 -2.38
CA ASN A 171 -13.55 -0.31 -1.55
C ASN A 171 -14.87 0.42 -1.28
N VAL A 172 -15.95 -0.35 -1.20
CA VAL A 172 -17.24 0.08 -0.66
C VAL A 172 -17.38 -0.52 0.74
N THR A 173 -17.45 0.33 1.75
CA THR A 173 -17.70 -0.06 3.13
C THR A 173 -19.20 -0.11 3.38
N LEU A 174 -19.66 -1.24 3.89
CA LEU A 174 -21.05 -1.52 4.26
C LEU A 174 -21.17 -1.47 5.77
N THR A 175 -22.08 -0.64 6.29
CA THR A 175 -22.34 -0.52 7.73
C THR A 175 -23.81 -0.79 8.01
N ALA A 176 -24.10 -1.77 8.85
CA ALA A 176 -25.46 -2.12 9.22
C ALA A 176 -25.78 -1.73 10.67
N THR A 177 -26.98 -1.21 10.90
CA THR A 177 -27.55 -1.04 12.24
C THR A 177 -28.69 -2.03 12.38
N ALA A 178 -28.59 -2.94 13.36
CA ALA A 178 -29.61 -3.94 13.63
C ALA A 178 -29.97 -3.97 15.11
N ALA A 179 -31.26 -4.12 15.41
CA ALA A 179 -31.79 -4.21 16.76
C ALA A 179 -33.01 -5.11 16.80
N ASP A 180 -33.22 -5.77 17.93
CA ASP A 180 -34.29 -6.73 18.15
C ASP A 180 -34.76 -6.66 19.63
N ASN A 181 -35.97 -7.14 19.94
CA ASN A 181 -36.51 -7.14 21.31
C ASN A 181 -35.77 -8.11 22.26
N VAL A 182 -35.16 -9.19 21.74
CA VAL A 182 -34.32 -10.10 22.53
C VAL A 182 -32.85 -9.92 22.16
N GLY A 183 -32.54 -9.89 20.87
CA GLY A 183 -31.17 -9.67 20.42
C GLY A 183 -30.91 -10.18 19.01
N VAL A 184 -29.96 -9.53 18.34
CA VAL A 184 -29.49 -9.94 17.02
C VAL A 184 -28.34 -10.95 17.19
N SER A 185 -28.45 -12.11 16.55
CA SER A 185 -27.45 -13.18 16.58
C SER A 185 -26.36 -12.98 15.53
N LYS A 186 -26.73 -12.48 14.34
CA LYS A 186 -25.80 -12.15 13.25
C LYS A 186 -26.42 -11.22 12.22
N VAL A 187 -25.57 -10.56 11.44
CA VAL A 187 -25.92 -9.81 10.24
C VAL A 187 -25.13 -10.37 9.05
N GLU A 188 -25.83 -10.69 7.98
CA GLU A 188 -25.24 -11.12 6.70
C GLU A 188 -25.34 -10.00 5.68
N PHE A 189 -24.25 -9.73 4.96
CA PHE A 189 -24.17 -8.68 3.93
C PHE A 189 -24.17 -9.31 2.54
N TYR A 190 -25.04 -8.82 1.66
CA TYR A 190 -25.22 -9.35 0.32
C TYR A 190 -24.99 -8.29 -0.75
N ARG A 191 -24.51 -8.74 -1.92
CA ARG A 191 -24.54 -8.01 -3.19
C ARG A 191 -25.45 -8.77 -4.15
N GLY A 192 -26.64 -8.23 -4.41
CA GLY A 192 -27.70 -9.00 -5.07
C GLY A 192 -28.00 -10.26 -4.25
N THR A 193 -27.75 -11.43 -4.83
CA THR A 193 -27.92 -12.73 -4.15
C THR A 193 -26.63 -13.31 -3.56
N THR A 194 -25.47 -12.70 -3.81
CA THR A 194 -24.17 -13.19 -3.35
C THR A 194 -23.89 -12.73 -1.92
N LEU A 195 -23.65 -13.68 -1.01
CA LEU A 195 -23.18 -13.39 0.35
C LEU A 195 -21.73 -12.90 0.31
N LEU A 196 -21.47 -11.73 0.90
CA LEU A 196 -20.13 -11.15 1.01
C LEU A 196 -19.47 -11.51 2.34
N ALA A 197 -20.22 -11.34 3.44
CA ALA A 197 -19.71 -11.52 4.79
C ALA A 197 -20.85 -11.81 5.80
N THR A 198 -20.47 -12.42 6.92
CA THR A 198 -21.32 -12.60 8.10
C THR A 198 -20.60 -11.96 9.29
N ASP A 199 -21.29 -11.08 10.01
CA ASP A 199 -20.78 -10.41 11.21
C ASP A 199 -21.68 -10.73 12.41
N THR A 200 -21.09 -11.19 13.50
CA THR A 200 -21.80 -11.63 14.71
C THR A 200 -21.69 -10.61 15.85
N SER A 201 -21.04 -9.47 15.65
CA SER A 201 -20.84 -8.47 16.69
C SER A 201 -21.06 -7.04 16.20
N SER A 202 -21.84 -6.25 16.94
CA SER A 202 -22.02 -4.83 16.67
C SER A 202 -20.77 -4.03 17.06
N PRO A 203 -20.35 -3.00 16.30
CA PRO A 203 -20.97 -2.47 15.08
C PRO A 203 -20.73 -3.36 13.85
N TYR A 204 -21.81 -3.70 13.14
CA TYR A 204 -21.76 -4.64 12.03
C TYR A 204 -21.20 -3.99 10.76
N SER A 205 -20.19 -4.61 10.15
CA SER A 205 -19.57 -4.08 8.93
C SER A 205 -19.10 -5.14 7.93
N ALA A 206 -19.03 -4.75 6.66
CA ALA A 206 -18.42 -5.53 5.59
C ALA A 206 -17.78 -4.62 4.54
N THR A 207 -16.99 -5.21 3.63
CA THR A 207 -16.33 -4.46 2.56
C THR A 207 -16.41 -5.23 1.24
N ASP A 208 -16.66 -4.52 0.14
CA ASP A 208 -16.58 -5.06 -1.24
C ASP A 208 -15.57 -4.24 -2.06
N ALA A 209 -14.72 -4.92 -2.82
CA ALA A 209 -13.57 -4.30 -3.49
C ALA A 209 -13.72 -4.33 -5.03
N PHE A 210 -13.42 -3.20 -5.65
CA PHE A 210 -13.48 -2.99 -7.10
C PHE A 210 -12.11 -2.54 -7.62
N SER A 211 -11.60 -3.24 -8.64
CA SER A 211 -10.24 -3.06 -9.14
C SER A 211 -10.15 -2.76 -10.64
N SER A 212 -11.21 -2.96 -11.42
CA SER A 212 -11.19 -2.73 -12.88
C SER A 212 -12.53 -2.29 -13.46
N SER A 213 -12.49 -1.59 -14.59
CA SER A 213 -13.68 -1.16 -15.34
C SER A 213 -14.55 -2.30 -15.87
N ALA A 214 -14.02 -3.54 -15.90
CA ALA A 214 -14.80 -4.74 -16.17
C ALA A 214 -15.86 -5.00 -15.07
N GLN A 215 -15.71 -4.39 -13.90
CA GLN A 215 -16.66 -4.42 -12.79
C GLN A 215 -17.54 -3.16 -12.75
N ASN A 216 -17.63 -2.39 -13.84
CA ASN A 216 -18.56 -1.27 -13.91
C ASN A 216 -20.00 -1.78 -13.93
N GLY A 217 -20.86 -1.07 -13.20
CA GLY A 217 -22.26 -1.41 -13.11
C GLY A 217 -22.94 -0.82 -11.88
N SER A 218 -24.23 -1.09 -11.76
CA SER A 218 -25.01 -0.78 -10.59
C SER A 218 -25.06 -2.00 -9.68
N TYR A 219 -24.64 -1.83 -8.44
CA TYR A 219 -24.66 -2.84 -7.39
C TYR A 219 -25.73 -2.48 -6.37
N SER A 220 -26.42 -3.50 -5.87
CA SER A 220 -27.44 -3.36 -4.83
C SER A 220 -27.01 -4.19 -3.63
N TYR A 221 -26.77 -3.51 -2.52
CA TYR A 221 -26.37 -4.17 -1.28
C TYR A 221 -27.54 -4.27 -0.29
N THR A 222 -27.64 -5.39 0.41
CA THR A 222 -28.61 -5.58 1.49
C THR A 222 -27.95 -6.21 2.71
N ALA A 223 -28.46 -5.92 3.89
CA ALA A 223 -28.08 -6.58 5.13
C ALA A 223 -29.27 -7.40 5.63
N LYS A 224 -29.02 -8.64 6.06
CA LYS A 224 -30.03 -9.51 6.65
C LYS A 224 -29.66 -9.82 8.10
N ALA A 225 -30.47 -9.34 9.03
CA ALA A 225 -30.30 -9.60 10.45
C ALA A 225 -31.10 -10.84 10.86
N TYR A 226 -30.53 -11.61 11.79
CA TYR A 226 -31.09 -12.81 12.38
C TYR A 226 -31.15 -12.64 13.89
N ASP A 227 -32.18 -13.16 14.53
CA ASP A 227 -32.20 -13.35 15.99
C ASP A 227 -31.82 -14.79 16.36
N ALA A 228 -31.95 -15.16 17.63
CA ALA A 228 -31.70 -16.52 18.11
C ALA A 228 -32.90 -17.48 17.90
N ALA A 229 -34.10 -16.96 17.65
CA ALA A 229 -35.32 -17.75 17.41
C ALA A 229 -35.52 -18.12 15.93
N GLY A 230 -34.70 -17.57 15.04
CA GLY A 230 -34.73 -17.81 13.61
C GLY A 230 -35.55 -16.78 12.82
N ASN A 231 -36.07 -15.72 13.45
CA ASN A 231 -36.69 -14.64 12.70
C ASN A 231 -35.62 -13.82 11.99
N THR A 232 -35.99 -13.29 10.83
CA THR A 232 -35.06 -12.54 10.00
C THR A 232 -35.73 -11.34 9.36
N ARG A 233 -34.94 -10.30 9.13
CA ARG A 233 -35.33 -9.17 8.28
C ARG A 233 -34.19 -8.78 7.37
N THR A 234 -34.54 -8.40 6.15
CA THR A 234 -33.61 -7.81 5.18
C THR A 234 -33.85 -6.30 5.11
N SER A 235 -32.77 -5.52 5.06
CA SER A 235 -32.81 -4.07 4.92
C SER A 235 -33.35 -3.66 3.55
N ALA A 236 -33.71 -2.38 3.42
CA ALA A 236 -33.79 -1.77 2.09
C ALA A 236 -32.43 -1.89 1.37
N ALA A 237 -32.47 -1.90 0.04
CA ALA A 237 -31.28 -1.94 -0.79
C ALA A 237 -30.52 -0.60 -0.72
N ALA A 238 -29.21 -0.67 -0.50
CA ALA A 238 -28.28 0.44 -0.65
C ALA A 238 -27.65 0.35 -2.05
N PRO A 239 -28.04 1.22 -3.01
CA PRO A 239 -27.46 1.19 -4.34
C PRO A 239 -26.07 1.83 -4.33
N VAL A 240 -25.16 1.25 -5.12
CA VAL A 240 -23.84 1.80 -5.40
C VAL A 240 -23.58 1.73 -6.89
N THR A 241 -23.09 2.81 -7.47
CA THR A 241 -22.68 2.84 -8.88
C THR A 241 -21.17 2.76 -8.98
N VAL A 242 -20.66 1.79 -9.73
CA VAL A 242 -19.24 1.65 -10.05
C VAL A 242 -19.06 2.05 -11.50
N ASN A 243 -18.31 3.12 -11.71
CA ASN A 243 -17.99 3.65 -13.02
C ASN A 243 -16.51 4.02 -13.08
N LEU A 244 -15.68 2.99 -13.05
CA LEU A 244 -14.24 3.11 -13.18
C LEU A 244 -13.90 3.40 -14.64
N THR A 245 -13.12 4.45 -14.88
CA THR A 245 -12.55 4.70 -16.20
C THR A 245 -11.66 3.51 -16.58
N ALA A 246 -11.83 3.00 -17.81
CA ALA A 246 -10.91 2.00 -18.34
C ALA A 246 -9.51 2.61 -18.34
N THR A 247 -8.60 2.00 -17.58
CA THR A 247 -7.24 2.48 -17.52
C THR A 247 -6.58 2.18 -18.86
N PRO A 248 -6.14 3.19 -19.63
CA PRO A 248 -5.55 2.92 -20.94
C PRO A 248 -4.28 2.11 -20.74
N THR A 249 -4.14 1.03 -21.49
CA THR A 249 -2.93 0.20 -21.50
C THR A 249 -1.91 0.81 -22.47
N PRO A 250 -0.61 0.84 -22.13
CA PRO A 250 0.41 1.23 -23.09
C PRO A 250 0.32 0.34 -24.35
N THR A 251 0.11 0.95 -25.51
CA THR A 251 0.04 0.25 -26.81
C THR A 251 1.36 0.38 -27.57
N GLY A 252 1.68 -0.61 -28.40
CA GLY A 252 2.90 -0.61 -29.21
C GLY A 252 4.06 -1.39 -28.60
N LYS A 253 5.14 -1.53 -29.39
CA LYS A 253 6.36 -2.27 -28.99
C LYS A 253 7.43 -1.36 -28.37
N ALA A 254 7.37 -0.06 -28.64
CA ALA A 254 8.35 0.93 -28.19
C ALA A 254 8.28 1.09 -26.68
N ILE A 255 9.44 1.20 -26.02
CA ILE A 255 9.48 1.48 -24.59
C ILE A 255 9.45 2.99 -24.33
N TYR A 256 8.54 3.39 -23.44
CA TYR A 256 8.52 4.70 -22.80
C TYR A 256 8.76 4.51 -21.31
N VAL A 257 9.89 5.03 -20.83
CA VAL A 257 10.39 4.86 -19.46
C VAL A 257 10.26 6.19 -18.73
N GLY A 258 9.65 6.18 -17.54
CA GLY A 258 9.59 7.36 -16.69
C GLY A 258 10.32 7.13 -15.37
N TYR A 259 11.22 8.03 -14.98
CA TYR A 259 11.82 7.99 -13.64
C TYR A 259 10.91 8.73 -12.65
N ALA A 260 10.41 7.98 -11.66
CA ALA A 260 9.55 8.43 -10.58
C ALA A 260 10.36 8.56 -9.30
N SER A 261 10.87 9.77 -9.05
CA SER A 261 11.59 10.11 -7.83
C SER A 261 10.71 9.97 -6.58
N THR A 262 11.26 9.47 -5.48
CA THR A 262 10.47 9.17 -4.28
C THR A 262 10.47 10.32 -3.28
N TRP A 263 11.47 11.20 -3.29
CA TRP A 263 11.64 12.29 -2.31
C TRP A 263 10.66 13.46 -2.48
N ASN A 264 9.88 13.49 -3.56
CA ASN A 264 8.87 14.50 -3.85
C ASN A 264 7.52 13.87 -4.25
N ALA A 265 7.27 12.62 -3.85
CA ALA A 265 6.05 11.90 -4.15
C ALA A 265 5.47 11.18 -2.93
N SER A 266 4.15 11.05 -2.88
CA SER A 266 3.43 10.14 -1.98
C SER A 266 3.35 8.74 -2.60
N ILE A 267 3.18 7.69 -1.80
CA ILE A 267 2.81 6.38 -2.36
C ILE A 267 1.49 6.43 -3.14
N ASN A 268 0.59 7.36 -2.81
CA ASN A 268 -0.70 7.56 -3.49
C ASN A 268 -0.57 8.22 -4.86
N ASP A 269 0.60 8.81 -5.14
CA ASP A 269 0.95 9.36 -6.43
C ASP A 269 1.29 8.29 -7.46
N PHE A 270 1.59 7.07 -6.99
CA PHE A 270 2.05 5.96 -7.80
C PHE A 270 0.90 5.07 -8.31
N THR A 271 -0.18 5.68 -8.80
CA THR A 271 -1.38 4.96 -9.24
C THR A 271 -1.57 5.01 -10.76
N PRO A 272 -2.31 4.06 -11.36
CA PRO A 272 -2.60 4.09 -12.78
C PRO A 272 -3.42 5.29 -13.25
N GLN A 273 -4.09 6.00 -12.34
CA GLN A 273 -4.84 7.22 -12.63
C GLN A 273 -3.93 8.43 -12.78
N ILE A 274 -2.80 8.45 -12.05
CA ILE A 274 -1.91 9.60 -12.04
C ILE A 274 -0.70 9.39 -12.97
N ILE A 275 -0.13 8.19 -12.99
CA ILE A 275 0.94 7.87 -13.95
C ILE A 275 0.33 7.85 -15.36
N PRO A 276 0.82 8.65 -16.32
CA PRO A 276 0.29 8.61 -17.68
C PRO A 276 0.36 7.20 -18.31
N SER A 277 -0.65 6.85 -19.10
CA SER A 277 -0.80 5.52 -19.69
C SER A 277 0.18 5.22 -20.82
N TYR A 278 0.85 6.24 -21.37
CA TYR A 278 1.89 6.02 -22.38
C TYR A 278 3.19 5.46 -21.78
N TYR A 279 3.39 5.56 -20.45
CA TYR A 279 4.54 4.93 -19.81
C TYR A 279 4.39 3.41 -19.78
N THR A 280 5.19 2.74 -20.60
CA THR A 280 5.36 1.29 -20.60
C THR A 280 6.17 0.80 -19.39
N HIS A 281 7.07 1.64 -18.89
CA HIS A 281 7.97 1.35 -17.77
C HIS A 281 8.01 2.56 -16.83
N VAL A 282 8.04 2.30 -15.52
CA VAL A 282 8.29 3.33 -14.51
C VAL A 282 9.36 2.85 -13.55
N ASN A 283 10.40 3.66 -13.40
CA ASN A 283 11.55 3.39 -12.54
C ASN A 283 11.36 4.17 -11.23
N LEU A 284 11.17 3.47 -10.12
CA LEU A 284 11.06 4.05 -8.78
C LEU A 284 12.46 4.45 -8.29
N ALA A 285 12.72 5.75 -8.21
CA ALA A 285 14.03 6.34 -7.95
C ALA A 285 14.11 7.00 -6.56
N PHE A 286 15.09 6.76 -5.69
CA PHE A 286 16.14 5.76 -5.79
C PHE A 286 16.20 4.90 -4.54
N VAL A 287 16.63 3.66 -4.77
CA VAL A 287 17.05 2.72 -3.73
C VAL A 287 18.53 2.93 -3.44
N ASN A 288 18.90 2.84 -2.17
CA ASN A 288 20.28 2.87 -1.71
C ASN A 288 21.00 1.56 -2.12
N PRO A 289 22.17 1.60 -2.77
CA PRO A 289 22.91 0.39 -3.15
C PRO A 289 23.28 -0.51 -1.95
N ALA A 290 23.49 0.08 -0.77
CA ALA A 290 23.80 -0.60 0.49
C ALA A 290 22.57 -0.79 1.40
N LEU A 291 21.38 -0.96 0.81
CA LEU A 291 20.14 -1.16 1.56
C LEU A 291 20.24 -2.26 2.63
N ALA A 292 19.54 -2.04 3.75
CA ALA A 292 19.47 -2.94 4.90
C ALA A 292 18.15 -3.75 4.94
N TYR A 293 17.37 -3.70 3.85
CA TYR A 293 16.07 -4.34 3.75
C TYR A 293 16.11 -5.83 4.08
N LYS A 294 15.14 -6.29 4.84
CA LYS A 294 14.93 -7.72 5.17
C LYS A 294 13.62 -8.18 4.56
N LYS A 295 13.66 -9.33 3.89
CA LYS A 295 12.46 -9.97 3.32
C LYS A 295 11.35 -10.12 4.35
N GLY A 296 10.12 -9.78 3.95
CA GLY A 296 8.91 -9.82 4.76
C GLY A 296 8.78 -8.67 5.77
N SER A 297 9.75 -7.76 5.88
CA SER A 297 9.70 -6.68 6.88
C SER A 297 8.68 -5.59 6.53
N LEU A 298 8.33 -5.43 5.25
CA LEU A 298 7.47 -4.35 4.73
C LEU A 298 7.99 -2.94 5.02
N ALA A 299 9.23 -2.81 5.48
CA ALA A 299 9.87 -1.54 5.81
C ALA A 299 10.49 -0.93 4.56
N PHE A 300 9.65 -0.31 3.72
CA PHE A 300 10.06 0.32 2.46
C PHE A 300 10.54 1.76 2.63
N ASP A 301 10.76 2.22 3.87
CA ASP A 301 11.18 3.59 4.15
C ASP A 301 12.67 3.84 3.84
N GLN A 302 13.05 5.10 4.00
CA GLN A 302 14.37 5.62 3.66
C GLN A 302 15.50 4.93 4.43
N THR A 303 15.28 4.52 5.68
CA THR A 303 16.35 3.93 6.51
C THR A 303 16.70 2.51 6.08
N GLN A 304 15.71 1.78 5.56
CA GLN A 304 15.89 0.39 5.16
C GLN A 304 16.24 0.27 3.68
N THR A 305 15.63 1.10 2.83
CA THR A 305 15.71 0.96 1.37
C THR A 305 16.31 2.17 0.67
N GLY A 306 16.31 3.36 1.28
CA GLY A 306 16.63 4.62 0.62
C GLY A 306 15.45 5.31 -0.07
N LEU A 307 14.30 4.65 -0.23
CA LEU A 307 13.09 5.26 -0.81
C LEU A 307 12.53 6.35 0.11
N GLN A 308 12.16 7.49 -0.46
CA GLN A 308 11.89 8.72 0.30
C GLN A 308 10.46 9.23 0.13
N PHE A 309 9.50 8.34 -0.14
CA PHE A 309 8.09 8.72 -0.25
C PHE A 309 7.63 9.54 0.96
N ALA A 310 6.71 10.49 0.77
CA ALA A 310 6.20 11.36 1.83
C ALA A 310 5.77 10.61 3.11
N GLU A 311 5.23 9.41 2.96
CA GLU A 311 4.80 8.52 4.05
C GLU A 311 5.96 7.98 4.91
N GLY A 312 7.15 7.82 4.32
CA GLY A 312 8.38 7.37 4.99
C GLY A 312 9.49 8.40 5.02
N ALA A 313 9.26 9.62 4.51
CA ALA A 313 10.21 10.70 4.51
C ALA A 313 10.29 11.35 5.90
N THR A 314 11.48 11.36 6.49
CA THR A 314 12.30 12.56 6.84
C THR A 314 13.41 12.12 7.79
N THR A 315 14.66 12.54 7.61
CA THR A 315 15.60 12.57 8.75
C THR A 315 16.59 13.74 8.71
N ASN A 316 16.79 14.38 9.86
CA ASN A 316 18.08 14.39 10.58
C ASN A 316 17.72 13.95 12.02
N ALA A 317 17.75 12.63 12.25
CA ALA A 317 17.41 11.90 13.49
C ALA A 317 15.94 11.85 14.01
N GLY A 318 14.91 12.17 13.21
CA GLY A 318 13.48 12.00 13.59
C GLY A 318 12.71 11.11 12.61
N GLN A 319 13.09 9.82 12.53
CA GLN A 319 12.69 8.92 11.44
C GLN A 319 11.19 8.58 11.41
N ARG A 320 10.64 8.49 10.19
CA ARG A 320 9.32 7.91 9.91
C ARG A 320 9.49 6.57 9.20
N THR A 321 8.88 5.54 9.76
CA THR A 321 8.82 4.21 9.14
C THR A 321 7.50 4.04 8.40
N PHE A 322 7.51 3.22 7.36
CA PHE A 322 6.27 2.78 6.75
C PHE A 322 5.45 1.97 7.74
N THR A 323 4.17 2.31 7.91
CA THR A 323 3.21 1.42 8.55
C THR A 323 2.92 0.22 7.64
N PRO A 324 2.49 -0.94 8.18
CA PRO A 324 2.07 -2.08 7.37
C PRO A 324 1.00 -1.72 6.34
N ALA A 325 0.08 -0.82 6.68
CA ALA A 325 -0.97 -0.34 5.77
C ALA A 325 -0.40 0.48 4.61
N GLN A 326 0.58 1.36 4.86
CA GLN A 326 1.26 2.12 3.81
C GLN A 326 2.10 1.21 2.91
N ALA A 327 2.81 0.23 3.47
CA ALA A 327 3.53 -0.77 2.70
C ALA A 327 2.59 -1.55 1.77
N GLN A 328 1.45 -2.00 2.29
CA GLN A 328 0.44 -2.69 1.51
C GLN A 328 -0.20 -1.80 0.43
N THR A 329 -0.34 -0.50 0.70
CA THR A 329 -0.82 0.50 -0.26
C THR A 329 0.16 0.60 -1.42
N LEU A 330 1.47 0.75 -1.16
CA LEU A 330 2.49 0.79 -2.21
C LEU A 330 2.52 -0.49 -3.06
N ILE A 331 2.50 -1.66 -2.42
CA ILE A 331 2.41 -2.97 -3.11
C ILE A 331 1.18 -3.02 -4.02
N THR A 332 0.04 -2.53 -3.53
CA THR A 332 -1.21 -2.52 -4.29
C THR A 332 -1.14 -1.55 -5.47
N ASN A 333 -0.55 -0.39 -5.29
CA ASN A 333 -0.34 0.60 -6.34
C ASN A 333 0.58 0.07 -7.45
N ILE A 334 1.70 -0.58 -7.08
CA ILE A 334 2.57 -1.31 -8.02
C ILE A 334 1.78 -2.39 -8.77
N ARG A 335 1.04 -3.24 -8.05
CA ARG A 335 0.21 -4.29 -8.66
C ARG A 335 -0.78 -3.72 -9.68
N ASN A 336 -1.40 -2.60 -9.37
CA ASN A 336 -2.39 -1.95 -10.24
C ASN A 336 -1.73 -1.39 -11.52
N LEU A 337 -0.53 -0.80 -11.42
CA LEU A 337 0.24 -0.36 -12.60
C LEU A 337 0.65 -1.55 -13.47
N ARG A 338 1.08 -2.64 -12.86
CA ARG A 338 1.43 -3.88 -13.56
C ARG A 338 0.21 -4.50 -14.25
N ALA A 339 -0.95 -4.48 -13.59
CA ALA A 339 -2.21 -4.94 -14.17
C ALA A 339 -2.66 -4.08 -15.38
N ARG A 340 -2.33 -2.77 -15.38
CA ARG A 340 -2.53 -1.89 -16.56
C ARG A 340 -1.62 -2.28 -17.73
N GLY A 341 -0.52 -2.99 -17.49
CA GLY A 341 0.52 -3.29 -18.48
C GLY A 341 1.77 -2.41 -18.36
N THR A 342 1.84 -1.52 -17.36
CA THR A 342 3.05 -0.73 -17.07
C THR A 342 4.01 -1.55 -16.20
N LYS A 343 5.21 -1.79 -16.70
CA LYS A 343 6.28 -2.44 -15.95
C LYS A 343 6.82 -1.50 -14.88
N VAL A 344 7.07 -2.03 -13.69
CA VAL A 344 7.66 -1.24 -12.59
C VAL A 344 9.05 -1.77 -12.30
N TYR A 345 10.04 -0.88 -12.24
CA TYR A 345 11.43 -1.21 -11.89
C TYR A 345 11.83 -0.43 -10.64
N LEU A 346 12.71 -1.01 -9.81
CA LEU A 346 13.40 -0.26 -8.75
C LEU A 346 14.72 0.26 -9.31
N SER A 347 14.91 1.58 -9.31
CA SER A 347 16.18 2.18 -9.71
C SER A 347 17.09 2.37 -8.50
N VAL A 348 18.27 1.79 -8.56
CA VAL A 348 19.28 1.80 -7.49
C VAL A 348 20.37 2.76 -7.90
N GLY A 349 20.59 3.80 -7.09
CA GLY A 349 21.64 4.78 -7.37
C GLY A 349 21.15 6.20 -7.65
N GLY A 350 21.50 6.73 -8.82
CA GLY A 350 21.41 8.15 -9.16
C GLY A 350 22.57 8.96 -8.57
N TRP A 351 22.67 10.23 -8.97
CA TRP A 351 23.76 11.14 -8.60
C TRP A 351 24.15 11.11 -7.12
N THR A 352 23.18 11.16 -6.21
CA THR A 352 23.43 11.18 -4.75
C THR A 352 24.14 9.94 -4.22
N TYR A 353 23.92 8.78 -4.83
CA TYR A 353 24.53 7.53 -4.39
C TYR A 353 25.78 7.15 -5.21
N SER A 354 26.10 7.88 -6.29
CA SER A 354 27.08 7.43 -7.29
C SER A 354 28.52 7.93 -7.10
N ASN A 355 28.73 8.91 -6.23
CA ASN A 355 30.04 9.32 -5.74
C ASN A 355 30.61 8.28 -4.74
N GLU A 356 31.95 8.09 -4.74
CA GLU A 356 32.71 6.97 -4.13
C GLU A 356 32.46 6.67 -2.63
N GLN A 357 31.63 7.46 -1.94
CA GLN A 357 31.40 7.43 -0.49
C GLN A 357 30.03 6.88 -0.05
N HIS A 358 29.17 6.43 -0.99
CA HIS A 358 27.74 6.22 -0.69
C HIS A 358 27.20 4.79 -0.85
N GLY A 359 28.06 3.76 -0.83
CA GLY A 359 27.64 2.38 -0.55
C GLY A 359 27.68 1.38 -1.71
N TRP A 360 28.19 1.74 -2.88
CA TRP A 360 28.39 0.79 -3.99
C TRP A 360 29.46 -0.29 -3.69
N ASP A 361 30.42 0.02 -2.82
CA ASP A 361 31.36 -0.94 -2.23
C ASP A 361 30.66 -2.03 -1.39
N ARG A 362 29.46 -1.71 -0.89
CA ARG A 362 28.58 -2.58 -0.10
C ARG A 362 27.30 -2.93 -0.85
N PHE A 363 27.33 -2.88 -2.19
CA PHE A 363 26.17 -3.23 -3.01
C PHE A 363 25.62 -4.60 -2.61
N ASN A 364 24.34 -4.65 -2.27
CA ASN A 364 23.70 -5.84 -1.70
C ASN A 364 22.61 -6.40 -2.65
N PRO A 365 22.98 -7.23 -3.65
CA PRO A 365 22.02 -7.77 -4.61
C PRO A 365 20.99 -8.71 -3.95
N THR A 366 21.34 -9.36 -2.83
CA THR A 366 20.42 -10.22 -2.06
C THR A 366 19.28 -9.42 -1.47
N ALA A 367 19.57 -8.34 -0.75
CA ALA A 367 18.54 -7.49 -0.14
C ALA A 367 17.72 -6.74 -1.20
N LEU A 368 18.35 -6.33 -2.31
CA LEU A 368 17.66 -5.71 -3.43
C LEU A 368 16.64 -6.66 -4.07
N VAL A 369 17.01 -7.93 -4.28
CA VAL A 369 16.08 -8.94 -4.81
C VAL A 369 14.98 -9.26 -3.79
N ASP A 370 15.28 -9.28 -2.49
CA ASP A 370 14.25 -9.43 -1.45
C ASP A 370 13.22 -8.29 -1.50
N LEU A 371 13.70 -7.04 -1.61
CA LEU A 371 12.85 -5.86 -1.75
C LEU A 371 11.99 -5.94 -3.02
N ALA A 372 12.58 -6.34 -4.15
CA ALA A 372 11.85 -6.49 -5.41
C ALA A 372 10.73 -7.54 -5.34
N GLN A 373 10.99 -8.67 -4.67
CA GLN A 373 9.98 -9.72 -4.47
C GLN A 373 8.81 -9.22 -3.61
N ASP A 374 9.08 -8.52 -2.51
CA ASP A 374 8.03 -8.08 -1.59
C ASP A 374 7.22 -6.91 -2.16
N LEU A 375 7.85 -6.00 -2.92
CA LEU A 375 7.14 -4.95 -3.64
C LEU A 375 6.38 -5.48 -4.87
N GLY A 376 6.81 -6.61 -5.41
CA GLY A 376 6.21 -7.23 -6.60
C GLY A 376 6.48 -6.46 -7.89
N VAL A 377 7.67 -5.88 -8.04
CA VAL A 377 8.12 -5.17 -9.25
C VAL A 377 8.50 -6.15 -10.39
N ASP A 378 8.67 -5.64 -11.61
CA ASP A 378 9.06 -6.44 -12.79
C ASP A 378 10.59 -6.47 -13.01
N GLY A 379 11.34 -5.54 -12.44
CA GLY A 379 12.78 -5.50 -12.65
C GLY A 379 13.53 -4.53 -11.75
N LEU A 380 14.83 -4.48 -12.01
CA LEU A 380 15.82 -3.70 -11.26
C LEU A 380 16.63 -2.89 -12.25
N ASP A 381 16.73 -1.59 -12.00
CA ASP A 381 17.49 -0.65 -12.80
C ASP A 381 18.75 -0.26 -12.01
N ILE A 382 19.92 -0.41 -12.62
CA ILE A 382 21.18 0.04 -12.03
C ILE A 382 21.49 1.42 -12.59
N ASP A 383 21.45 2.44 -11.76
CA ASP A 383 21.76 3.81 -12.13
C ASP A 383 23.03 4.26 -11.40
N TRP A 384 24.17 3.69 -11.81
CA TRP A 384 25.46 4.06 -11.26
C TRP A 384 26.14 5.12 -12.13
N GLU A 385 26.06 6.36 -11.68
CA GLU A 385 26.65 7.52 -12.34
C GLU A 385 28.12 7.70 -11.92
N ALA A 386 28.98 6.78 -12.35
CA ALA A 386 30.37 6.70 -11.92
C ALA A 386 31.18 7.98 -12.21
N SER A 387 31.28 8.87 -11.22
CA SER A 387 32.12 10.07 -11.30
C SER A 387 33.59 9.68 -11.27
N GLY A 388 34.42 10.21 -12.19
CA GLY A 388 35.87 9.97 -12.17
C GLY A 388 36.36 8.71 -12.87
N SER A 389 35.48 8.02 -13.61
CA SER A 389 35.90 6.96 -14.54
C SER A 389 36.83 7.53 -15.61
N SER A 390 37.99 6.90 -15.83
CA SER A 390 38.94 7.28 -16.88
C SER A 390 38.83 6.29 -18.03
N CYS A 391 38.31 6.77 -19.16
CA CYS A 391 38.14 5.97 -20.37
C CYS A 391 39.27 6.23 -21.36
N ASN A 392 39.94 5.15 -21.78
CA ASN A 392 41.02 5.19 -22.76
C ASN A 392 40.44 5.32 -24.18
N LYS A 393 40.97 6.31 -24.91
CA LYS A 393 40.58 6.66 -26.29
C LYS A 393 41.24 5.72 -27.30
N LEU A 394 40.85 4.45 -27.29
CA LEU A 394 41.32 3.44 -28.24
C LEU A 394 40.17 3.05 -29.20
N GLY A 395 40.44 2.27 -30.26
CA GLY A 395 39.39 1.77 -31.16
C GLY A 395 38.33 0.93 -30.44
N ALA A 396 37.18 0.64 -31.06
CA ALA A 396 36.04 -0.08 -30.44
C ALA A 396 36.42 -1.44 -29.81
N ASP A 397 37.47 -2.07 -30.32
CA ASP A 397 38.04 -3.33 -29.86
C ASP A 397 38.99 -3.16 -28.66
N GLN A 398 39.49 -1.96 -28.42
CA GLN A 398 40.47 -1.64 -27.38
C GLN A 398 39.98 -0.60 -26.37
N PHE A 399 38.80 0.00 -26.58
CA PHE A 399 38.17 0.93 -25.64
C PHE A 399 37.99 0.27 -24.27
N ALA A 400 38.39 0.96 -23.21
CA ALA A 400 38.25 0.51 -21.84
C ALA A 400 38.20 1.69 -20.87
N CYS A 401 37.39 1.57 -19.83
CA CYS A 401 37.30 2.50 -18.72
C CYS A 401 37.81 1.87 -17.43
N SER A 402 38.38 2.69 -16.55
CA SER A 402 38.89 2.23 -15.25
C SER A 402 37.83 1.53 -14.38
N GLN A 403 36.56 1.85 -14.60
CA GLN A 403 35.42 1.32 -13.84
C GLN A 403 34.62 0.21 -14.54
N ASP A 404 35.06 -0.28 -15.72
CA ASP A 404 34.32 -1.30 -16.49
C ASP A 404 34.14 -2.61 -15.72
N SER A 405 35.16 -3.05 -14.98
CA SER A 405 35.13 -4.29 -14.20
C SER A 405 34.13 -4.19 -13.04
N VAL A 406 33.99 -3.01 -12.44
CA VAL A 406 33.08 -2.75 -11.33
C VAL A 406 31.64 -2.87 -11.79
N ILE A 407 31.23 -2.10 -12.81
CA ILE A 407 29.85 -2.16 -13.30
C ILE A 407 29.50 -3.56 -13.85
N SER A 408 30.45 -4.23 -14.52
CA SER A 408 30.25 -5.59 -15.01
C SER A 408 30.00 -6.57 -13.86
N ALA A 409 30.77 -6.47 -12.77
CA ALA A 409 30.57 -7.29 -11.58
C ALA A 409 29.20 -7.03 -10.93
N LEU A 410 28.76 -5.78 -10.84
CA LEU A 410 27.44 -5.42 -10.28
C LEU A 410 26.30 -6.13 -11.04
N ILE A 411 26.29 -6.03 -12.36
CA ILE A 411 25.25 -6.63 -13.22
C ILE A 411 25.31 -8.15 -13.22
N VAL A 412 26.51 -8.74 -13.32
CA VAL A 412 26.67 -10.20 -13.29
C VAL A 412 26.24 -10.78 -11.95
N ASN A 413 26.63 -10.16 -10.83
CA ASN A 413 26.25 -10.61 -9.49
C ASN A 413 24.74 -10.49 -9.25
N LEU A 414 24.12 -9.41 -9.72
CA LEU A 414 22.67 -9.25 -9.66
C LEU A 414 21.96 -10.32 -10.49
N SER A 415 22.40 -10.54 -11.73
CA SER A 415 21.86 -11.58 -12.62
C SER A 415 21.97 -12.98 -12.00
N ASN A 416 23.11 -13.30 -11.37
CA ASN A 416 23.31 -14.58 -10.70
C ASN A 416 22.40 -14.74 -9.48
N THR A 417 22.14 -13.66 -8.73
CA THR A 417 21.23 -13.69 -7.57
C THR A 417 19.78 -13.88 -8.00
N ILE A 418 19.35 -13.24 -9.09
CA ILE A 418 18.01 -13.45 -9.66
C ILE A 418 17.85 -14.89 -10.15
N LYS A 419 18.84 -15.39 -10.92
CA LYS A 419 18.83 -16.75 -11.48
C LYS A 419 18.86 -17.84 -10.41
N SER A 420 19.68 -17.68 -9.37
CA SER A 420 19.80 -18.68 -8.29
C SER A 420 18.49 -18.86 -7.51
N ARG A 421 17.61 -17.86 -7.55
CA ARG A 421 16.28 -17.88 -6.93
C ARG A 421 15.14 -18.20 -7.91
N ASN A 422 15.46 -18.54 -9.16
CA ASN A 422 14.49 -18.81 -10.22
C ASN A 422 13.45 -17.70 -10.41
N LEU A 423 13.91 -16.44 -10.38
CA LEU A 423 13.05 -15.26 -10.50
C LEU A 423 13.07 -14.71 -11.93
N ASN A 424 11.91 -14.22 -12.38
CA ASN A 424 11.76 -13.54 -13.66
C ASN A 424 11.77 -12.01 -13.44
N LEU A 425 12.92 -11.48 -13.03
CA LEU A 425 13.15 -10.04 -12.88
C LEU A 425 14.03 -9.54 -14.03
N GLY A 426 13.60 -8.48 -14.71
CA GLY A 426 14.42 -7.79 -15.70
C GLY A 426 15.55 -6.98 -15.04
N ILE A 427 16.64 -6.78 -15.76
CA ILE A 427 17.71 -5.85 -15.36
C ILE A 427 17.82 -4.76 -16.41
N SER A 428 17.72 -3.51 -16.01
CA SER A 428 18.10 -2.37 -16.86
C SER A 428 19.29 -1.62 -16.27
N ILE A 429 19.85 -0.74 -17.07
CA ILE A 429 20.94 0.13 -16.66
C ILE A 429 20.72 1.53 -17.23
N ALA A 430 20.97 2.54 -16.42
CA ALA A 430 21.07 3.92 -16.83
C ALA A 430 22.54 4.32 -17.02
N GLY A 431 22.84 4.93 -18.16
CA GLY A 431 24.18 5.36 -18.51
C GLY A 431 24.28 6.88 -18.55
N TRP A 432 24.81 7.47 -17.48
CA TRP A 432 25.06 8.93 -17.41
C TRP A 432 26.07 9.37 -18.48
N SER A 433 25.76 10.47 -19.18
CA SER A 433 26.70 11.12 -20.10
C SER A 433 27.32 10.19 -21.15
N THR A 434 26.53 9.24 -21.66
CA THR A 434 27.01 8.22 -22.61
C THR A 434 27.06 8.76 -24.04
N GLY A 435 27.96 9.71 -24.29
CA GLY A 435 28.52 9.89 -25.63
C GLY A 435 29.21 8.59 -26.01
N ALA A 436 28.94 8.06 -27.19
CA ALA A 436 29.53 6.79 -27.57
C ALA A 436 30.75 7.01 -28.45
N TYR A 437 31.85 6.44 -27.96
CA TYR A 437 33.18 6.57 -28.51
C TYR A 437 33.43 5.37 -29.44
N TYR A 438 33.50 5.67 -30.74
CA TYR A 438 33.93 4.79 -31.84
C TYR A 438 33.05 3.55 -32.09
N VAL A 439 32.37 3.51 -33.24
CA VAL A 439 31.75 2.28 -33.77
C VAL A 439 32.26 1.98 -35.17
N LYS A 440 33.05 0.91 -35.25
CA LYS A 440 33.63 0.38 -36.49
C LYS A 440 32.53 0.05 -37.51
N GLY A 441 32.66 0.54 -38.75
CA GLY A 441 31.72 0.31 -39.84
C GLY A 441 30.49 1.23 -39.88
N THR A 442 30.49 2.36 -39.16
CA THR A 442 29.39 3.35 -39.21
C THR A 442 29.89 4.69 -39.78
N ASN A 443 28.98 5.59 -40.17
CA ASN A 443 29.36 6.96 -40.58
C ASN A 443 30.06 7.75 -39.45
N TRP A 444 30.10 7.20 -38.23
CA TRP A 444 30.70 7.76 -37.02
C TRP A 444 31.96 6.97 -36.59
N GLU A 445 32.55 6.22 -37.52
CA GLU A 445 33.76 5.39 -37.34
C GLU A 445 35.03 6.21 -37.04
N GLU A 446 35.03 7.54 -37.24
CA GLU A 446 36.09 8.43 -36.75
C GLU A 446 35.63 9.24 -35.53
N GLY A 447 36.32 9.00 -34.41
CA GLY A 447 36.02 9.60 -33.12
C GLY A 447 36.18 11.12 -33.12
N LYS A 448 35.05 11.82 -33.08
CA LYS A 448 34.98 13.07 -32.31
C LYS A 448 34.92 12.71 -30.84
N VAL A 449 36.07 12.33 -30.32
CA VAL A 449 36.36 12.41 -28.89
C VAL A 449 36.11 13.85 -28.46
N GLN A 450 34.95 14.14 -27.85
CA GLN A 450 34.75 15.45 -27.26
C GLN A 450 35.53 15.52 -25.95
N TRP A 451 36.59 16.32 -25.98
CA TRP A 451 37.42 16.65 -24.83
C TRP A 451 36.56 17.28 -23.74
N GLY A 452 36.58 16.68 -22.55
CA GLY A 452 36.10 17.34 -21.34
C GLY A 452 34.73 16.92 -20.80
N SER A 453 34.07 15.89 -21.35
CA SER A 453 33.04 15.19 -20.55
C SER A 453 33.76 14.20 -19.60
N PRO A 454 33.75 14.41 -18.28
CA PRO A 454 34.44 13.53 -17.34
C PRO A 454 33.78 12.15 -17.15
N TYR A 455 32.70 11.85 -17.90
CA TYR A 455 31.70 10.86 -17.46
C TYR A 455 31.22 9.87 -18.54
N GLY A 456 31.81 9.86 -19.75
CA GLY A 456 31.30 9.03 -20.86
C GLY A 456 32.00 7.68 -21.03
N GLY A 457 31.21 6.60 -21.03
CA GLY A 457 31.60 5.31 -21.63
C GLY A 457 31.62 4.07 -20.72
N THR A 458 31.49 4.22 -19.39
CA THR A 458 31.51 3.09 -18.43
C THR A 458 30.43 2.02 -18.72
N MET A 459 29.33 2.40 -19.37
CA MET A 459 28.29 1.45 -19.77
C MET A 459 28.62 0.68 -21.05
N TYR A 460 29.52 1.18 -21.92
CA TYR A 460 29.74 0.63 -23.25
C TYR A 460 30.25 -0.82 -23.21
N ASN A 461 31.34 -1.07 -22.49
CA ASN A 461 31.92 -2.41 -22.41
C ASN A 461 31.03 -3.40 -21.66
N LEU A 462 30.31 -2.94 -20.64
CA LEU A 462 29.26 -3.74 -20.02
C LEU A 462 28.22 -4.16 -21.06
N VAL A 463 27.64 -3.22 -21.81
CA VAL A 463 26.57 -3.52 -22.77
C VAL A 463 27.09 -4.42 -23.89
N LYS A 464 28.31 -4.18 -24.37
CA LYS A 464 28.96 -5.00 -25.39
C LYS A 464 29.16 -6.45 -24.95
N ASN A 465 29.63 -6.66 -23.71
CA ASN A 465 30.02 -7.98 -23.22
C ASN A 465 28.91 -8.71 -22.46
N HIS A 466 27.95 -7.97 -21.90
CA HIS A 466 26.92 -8.46 -20.97
C HIS A 466 25.51 -7.97 -21.32
N GLY A 467 25.29 -7.37 -22.50
CA GLY A 467 23.98 -6.90 -22.93
C GLY A 467 22.91 -7.99 -22.95
N ASN A 468 23.28 -9.26 -23.13
CA ASN A 468 22.36 -10.39 -23.03
C ASN A 468 21.74 -10.58 -21.63
N LEU A 469 22.28 -9.93 -20.60
CA LEU A 469 21.73 -9.92 -19.25
C LEU A 469 20.72 -8.79 -19.02
N LEU A 470 20.63 -7.83 -19.95
CA LEU A 470 19.83 -6.61 -19.83
C LEU A 470 18.52 -6.73 -20.60
N SER A 471 17.41 -6.32 -19.96
CA SER A 471 16.09 -6.23 -20.60
C SER A 471 15.96 -5.00 -21.50
N HIS A 472 16.62 -3.90 -21.12
CA HIS A 472 16.75 -2.66 -21.89
C HIS A 472 17.87 -1.80 -21.30
N ILE A 473 18.24 -0.73 -22.00
CA ILE A 473 19.13 0.31 -21.48
C ILE A 473 18.47 1.69 -21.56
N ASN A 474 18.75 2.53 -20.57
CA ASN A 474 18.32 3.92 -20.47
C ASN A 474 19.53 4.82 -20.76
N LEU A 475 19.60 5.37 -21.98
CA LEU A 475 20.69 6.29 -22.36
C LEU A 475 20.37 7.68 -21.85
N MET A 476 21.12 8.19 -20.87
CA MET A 476 20.91 9.55 -20.36
C MET A 476 21.51 10.58 -21.31
N SER A 477 20.77 10.88 -22.38
CA SER A 477 21.12 11.85 -23.43
C SER A 477 20.85 13.32 -23.05
N TYR A 478 20.96 13.63 -21.76
CA TYR A 478 20.86 14.94 -21.13
C TYR A 478 22.06 15.15 -20.18
N ASP A 479 22.28 16.37 -19.69
CA ASP A 479 23.45 16.76 -18.89
C ASP A 479 24.83 16.44 -19.48
N ALA A 480 24.87 16.11 -20.78
CA ALA A 480 26.07 15.65 -21.47
C ALA A 480 26.93 16.79 -22.04
N GLY A 481 26.57 18.04 -21.75
CA GLY A 481 27.24 19.24 -22.25
C GLY A 481 26.83 19.62 -23.67
N THR A 482 27.37 20.74 -24.13
CA THR A 482 26.93 21.45 -25.35
C THR A 482 27.31 20.71 -26.64
N TYR A 483 28.34 19.88 -26.56
CA TYR A 483 28.92 19.17 -27.71
C TYR A 483 28.38 17.75 -27.89
N PHE A 484 27.49 17.29 -27.00
CA PHE A 484 26.93 15.94 -27.08
C PHE A 484 25.94 15.80 -28.22
N ASP A 485 26.05 14.70 -28.97
CA ASP A 485 25.08 14.33 -30.01
C ASP A 485 24.31 13.07 -29.59
N PRO A 486 22.99 13.17 -29.31
CA PRO A 486 22.18 12.02 -28.93
C PRO A 486 22.07 10.96 -30.05
N ARG A 487 22.26 11.32 -31.33
CA ARG A 487 22.20 10.36 -32.44
C ARG A 487 23.41 9.45 -32.44
N GLU A 488 24.60 10.03 -32.25
CA GLU A 488 25.85 9.27 -32.18
C GLU A 488 25.80 8.26 -31.03
N ALA A 489 25.32 8.69 -29.86
CA ALA A 489 25.07 7.81 -28.73
C ALA A 489 24.10 6.66 -29.09
N PHE A 490 22.95 6.99 -29.67
CA PHE A 490 21.95 5.99 -30.05
C PHE A 490 22.51 4.96 -31.03
N GLU A 491 23.10 5.39 -32.14
CA GLU A 491 23.59 4.49 -33.18
C GLU A 491 24.72 3.60 -32.67
N ALA A 492 25.57 4.13 -31.81
CA ALA A 492 26.68 3.38 -31.30
C ALA A 492 26.27 2.27 -30.32
N TYR A 493 25.37 2.57 -29.37
CA TYR A 493 24.82 1.54 -28.51
C TYR A 493 23.96 0.55 -29.29
N ARG A 494 23.23 1.00 -30.30
CA ARG A 494 22.47 0.12 -31.20
C ARG A 494 23.37 -0.84 -31.97
N ALA A 495 24.61 -0.46 -32.30
CA ALA A 495 25.57 -1.33 -32.99
C ALA A 495 26.06 -2.50 -32.13
N ILE A 496 26.12 -2.32 -30.80
CA ILE A 496 26.59 -3.36 -29.86
C ILE A 496 25.46 -4.04 -29.08
N TYR A 497 24.26 -3.45 -29.05
CA TYR A 497 23.15 -3.94 -28.25
C TYR A 497 21.95 -4.34 -29.11
N ALA A 498 21.46 -5.55 -28.88
CA ALA A 498 20.31 -6.08 -29.60
C ALA A 498 18.97 -5.72 -28.95
N GLY A 499 18.95 -5.41 -27.66
CA GLY A 499 17.73 -5.13 -26.90
C GLY A 499 17.20 -3.70 -27.07
N PRO A 500 16.05 -3.39 -26.44
CA PRO A 500 15.45 -2.06 -26.46
C PRO A 500 16.36 -0.96 -25.90
N ILE A 501 16.42 0.18 -26.59
CA ILE A 501 17.11 1.39 -26.11
C ILE A 501 16.06 2.48 -25.85
N ALA A 502 16.08 3.05 -24.64
CA ALA A 502 15.31 4.24 -24.31
C ALA A 502 16.24 5.48 -24.29
N MET A 503 15.98 6.42 -25.20
CA MET A 503 16.73 7.68 -25.28
C MET A 503 16.19 8.69 -24.26
N GLY A 504 17.07 9.16 -23.38
CA GLY A 504 16.75 10.04 -22.26
C GLY A 504 16.45 11.47 -22.67
N LEU A 505 15.40 12.01 -22.07
CA LEU A 505 14.97 13.38 -22.13
C LEU A 505 14.87 13.91 -20.72
N GLU A 506 15.13 15.19 -20.53
CA GLU A 506 15.04 15.83 -19.23
C GLU A 506 14.03 16.98 -19.23
N VAL A 507 13.06 16.95 -18.31
CA VAL A 507 12.11 18.06 -18.16
C VAL A 507 12.79 19.22 -17.46
N ALA A 508 12.90 20.35 -18.15
CA ALA A 508 13.39 21.60 -17.56
C ALA A 508 12.43 22.09 -16.45
N PRO A 509 12.96 22.70 -15.37
CA PRO A 509 14.35 23.06 -15.15
C PRO A 509 15.14 22.02 -14.33
N GLU A 510 16.47 22.00 -14.51
CA GLU A 510 17.44 21.41 -13.58
C GLU A 510 18.64 22.36 -13.43
N GLY A 511 19.26 22.36 -12.25
CA GLY A 511 20.24 23.35 -11.83
C GLY A 511 21.64 23.20 -12.40
N SER A 512 21.89 22.18 -13.25
CA SER A 512 23.23 21.84 -13.74
C SER A 512 23.21 21.30 -15.17
N GLY A 513 22.77 22.11 -16.13
CA GLY A 513 22.81 21.75 -17.54
C GLY A 513 22.44 22.92 -18.44
N GLY A 514 23.06 23.00 -19.63
CA GLY A 514 22.77 24.05 -20.63
C GLY A 514 21.75 23.66 -21.70
N ALA A 515 21.27 22.42 -21.69
CA ALA A 515 20.34 21.92 -22.69
C ALA A 515 18.92 22.44 -22.42
N VAL A 516 18.42 23.32 -23.30
CA VAL A 516 17.03 23.80 -23.26
C VAL A 516 16.21 22.96 -24.24
N LEU A 517 15.25 22.18 -23.75
CA LEU A 517 14.33 21.43 -24.63
C LEU A 517 13.29 22.36 -25.25
N LYS A 518 13.19 22.37 -26.58
CA LYS A 518 11.96 22.80 -27.28
C LYS A 518 11.09 21.58 -27.56
N LEU A 519 9.82 21.68 -27.18
CA LEU A 519 8.84 20.61 -27.42
C LEU A 519 8.57 20.43 -28.91
N ASN A 520 8.34 21.53 -29.62
CA ASN A 520 7.94 21.53 -31.03
C ASN A 520 9.09 21.99 -31.93
N ARG A 521 9.20 21.37 -33.11
CA ARG A 521 10.01 21.90 -34.21
C ARG A 521 9.41 23.21 -34.73
N ASP A 522 10.26 24.08 -35.28
CA ASP A 522 9.78 25.18 -36.14
C ASP A 522 9.08 24.61 -37.39
N ALA A 523 7.81 24.98 -37.58
CA ALA A 523 6.98 24.52 -38.69
C ALA A 523 7.54 24.92 -40.08
N SER A 524 8.39 25.95 -40.15
CA SER A 524 9.06 26.38 -41.38
C SER A 524 10.17 25.44 -41.86
N VAL A 525 10.60 24.50 -41.01
CA VAL A 525 11.67 23.54 -41.30
C VAL A 525 11.07 22.25 -41.85
N ASN A 526 11.36 21.93 -43.12
CA ASN A 526 10.86 20.73 -43.80
C ASN A 526 11.77 19.52 -43.54
N VAL A 527 11.27 18.55 -42.77
CA VAL A 527 11.91 17.25 -42.48
C VAL A 527 11.62 16.28 -43.63
N GLY A 528 12.37 16.41 -44.73
CA GLY A 528 12.43 15.34 -45.73
C GLY A 528 13.04 14.06 -45.13
N PRO A 529 13.23 12.98 -45.92
CA PRO A 529 13.84 11.73 -45.45
C PRO A 529 15.30 11.88 -44.95
N ASN A 530 15.92 13.03 -45.18
CA ASN A 530 17.28 13.36 -44.75
C ASN A 530 17.28 14.01 -43.37
N TRP A 531 17.00 13.20 -42.34
CA TRP A 531 17.08 13.58 -40.92
C TRP A 531 18.45 14.11 -40.50
N ASP A 532 19.50 13.66 -41.21
CA ASP A 532 20.88 14.04 -40.95
C ASP A 532 21.06 15.57 -41.14
N GLY A 533 20.64 16.15 -42.27
CA GLY A 533 20.88 17.57 -42.62
C GLY A 533 20.40 18.61 -41.60
N LEU A 534 19.37 18.32 -40.81
CA LEU A 534 18.77 19.24 -39.83
C LEU A 534 19.50 19.27 -38.49
N MET A 535 20.26 18.23 -38.20
CA MET A 535 21.13 18.12 -37.03
C MET A 535 22.62 18.27 -37.46
N TYR A 536 22.89 18.65 -38.72
CA TYR A 536 24.23 18.66 -39.36
C TYR A 536 24.85 20.03 -39.56
N ASN A 537 24.26 21.13 -39.09
CA ASN A 537 24.92 22.44 -39.22
C ASN A 537 26.16 22.59 -38.32
N GLY A 538 26.62 21.52 -37.65
CA GLY A 538 27.97 21.44 -37.07
C GLY A 538 28.24 22.42 -35.94
N LEU A 539 27.19 23.15 -35.53
CA LEU A 539 27.13 24.03 -34.39
C LEU A 539 26.16 23.38 -33.41
N ASN A 540 26.60 22.27 -32.80
CA ASN A 540 26.10 21.87 -31.49
C ASN A 540 26.73 22.85 -30.48
N ASP A 541 26.35 24.11 -30.61
CA ASP A 541 26.48 25.11 -29.56
C ASP A 541 25.30 24.88 -28.61
N ALA A 542 25.50 25.10 -27.31
CA ALA A 542 24.43 25.10 -26.32
C ALA A 542 23.25 26.01 -26.72
N SER A 543 23.52 26.95 -27.63
CA SER A 543 22.58 27.93 -28.16
C SER A 543 21.60 27.38 -29.21
N THR A 544 21.87 26.22 -29.83
CA THR A 544 21.03 25.62 -30.89
C THR A 544 20.29 24.38 -30.38
N ILE A 545 19.02 24.59 -30.11
CA ILE A 545 18.11 23.65 -29.47
C ILE A 545 17.83 22.43 -30.36
N TYR A 546 18.16 21.21 -29.91
CA TYR A 546 17.53 20.02 -30.46
C TYR A 546 16.10 19.92 -29.89
N ASN A 547 15.10 19.72 -30.73
CA ASN A 547 13.73 19.56 -30.26
C ASN A 547 13.42 18.07 -30.02
N VAL A 548 12.61 17.80 -29.00
CA VAL A 548 12.21 16.45 -28.57
C VAL A 548 11.57 15.67 -29.73
N GLU A 549 10.75 16.35 -30.53
CA GLU A 549 10.10 15.80 -31.71
C GLU A 549 11.11 15.24 -32.73
N THR A 550 12.23 15.91 -32.96
CA THR A 550 13.27 15.48 -33.92
C THR A 550 14.00 14.25 -33.42
N LEU A 551 14.37 14.18 -32.14
CA LEU A 551 15.00 12.99 -31.57
C LEU A 551 14.04 11.79 -31.56
N ALA A 552 12.79 12.01 -31.17
CA ALA A 552 11.77 10.96 -31.18
C ALA A 552 11.53 10.42 -32.59
N ASN A 553 11.44 11.31 -33.60
CA ASN A 553 11.30 10.90 -35.00
C ASN A 553 12.55 10.18 -35.52
N TYR A 554 13.75 10.60 -35.11
CA TYR A 554 15.00 9.92 -35.45
C TYR A 554 15.02 8.48 -34.93
N VAL A 555 14.72 8.28 -33.63
CA VAL A 555 14.65 6.95 -33.00
C VAL A 555 13.57 6.10 -33.68
N LYS A 556 12.42 6.70 -34.01
CA LYS A 556 11.35 6.00 -34.75
C LYS A 556 11.79 5.55 -36.14
N ALA A 557 12.61 6.35 -36.83
CA ALA A 557 13.05 6.07 -38.20
C ALA A 557 14.25 5.11 -38.27
N ARG A 558 15.21 5.23 -37.35
CA ARG A 558 16.47 4.48 -37.35
C ARG A 558 16.52 3.32 -36.34
N GLY A 559 15.63 3.34 -35.35
CA GLY A 559 15.58 2.37 -34.28
C GLY A 559 14.80 1.11 -34.61
N ARG A 560 14.82 0.18 -33.65
CA ARG A 560 14.01 -1.05 -33.69
C ARG A 560 12.65 -0.78 -33.08
N SER A 561 11.68 -1.67 -33.33
CA SER A 561 10.33 -1.49 -32.80
C SER A 561 10.25 -1.44 -31.27
N GLY A 562 11.27 -1.95 -30.56
CA GLY A 562 11.37 -1.89 -29.11
C GLY A 562 11.92 -0.57 -28.57
N ASP A 563 12.49 0.27 -29.43
CA ASP A 563 13.19 1.47 -29.03
C ASP A 563 12.22 2.61 -28.78
N GLY A 564 12.59 3.49 -27.84
CA GLY A 564 11.76 4.63 -27.53
C GLY A 564 12.48 5.62 -26.63
N MET A 565 11.76 6.18 -25.68
CA MET A 565 12.18 7.37 -24.94
C MET A 565 12.17 7.11 -23.43
N MET A 566 13.03 7.80 -22.72
CA MET A 566 13.10 7.83 -21.27
C MET A 566 12.96 9.29 -20.80
N ILE A 567 12.26 9.54 -19.70
CA ILE A 567 12.08 10.88 -19.12
C ILE A 567 12.58 10.93 -17.68
N TRP A 568 13.46 11.89 -17.42
CA TRP A 568 13.91 12.35 -16.10
C TRP A 568 13.29 13.72 -15.78
N GLN A 569 12.46 13.93 -14.76
CA GLN A 569 11.73 13.02 -13.88
C GLN A 569 10.21 13.26 -14.09
N ILE A 570 9.37 12.24 -13.95
CA ILE A 570 7.95 12.34 -14.33
C ILE A 570 7.13 13.32 -13.46
N TRP A 571 7.61 13.66 -12.26
CA TRP A 571 6.89 14.60 -11.39
C TRP A 571 7.07 16.06 -11.79
N LYS A 572 8.08 16.39 -12.63
CA LYS A 572 8.18 17.71 -13.25
C LYS A 572 7.05 17.96 -14.26
N GLU A 573 6.37 16.89 -14.72
CA GLU A 573 5.16 16.98 -15.55
C GLU A 573 3.90 17.35 -14.74
N ARG A 574 3.96 17.37 -13.40
CA ARG A 574 2.81 17.71 -12.54
C ARG A 574 2.66 19.22 -12.38
N VAL A 575 1.73 19.78 -13.15
CA VAL A 575 1.36 21.21 -13.14
C VAL A 575 0.73 21.68 -11.82
N TYR A 576 0.42 20.77 -10.88
CA TYR A 576 -0.41 21.06 -9.69
C TYR A 576 0.36 21.18 -8.35
N ALA A 577 1.68 21.01 -8.33
CA ALA A 577 2.49 21.30 -7.15
C ALA A 577 3.44 22.47 -7.43
N PRO A 578 3.69 23.37 -6.46
CA PRO A 578 4.73 24.38 -6.62
C PRO A 578 6.04 23.68 -6.95
N ALA A 579 6.68 24.10 -8.04
CA ALA A 579 8.03 23.65 -8.35
C ALA A 579 8.94 23.91 -7.12
N PRO A 580 9.95 23.06 -6.84
CA PRO A 580 10.89 23.29 -5.75
C PRO A 580 11.41 24.73 -5.78
N SER A 581 11.61 25.33 -4.61
CA SER A 581 12.07 26.73 -4.51
C SER A 581 13.31 26.95 -5.40
N GLY A 582 13.19 27.84 -6.39
CA GLY A 582 14.25 28.13 -7.37
C GLY A 582 14.09 27.46 -8.75
N ALA A 583 13.18 26.49 -8.91
CA ALA A 583 12.95 25.79 -10.18
C ALA A 583 12.07 26.60 -11.15
N ALA A 584 10.93 27.14 -10.70
CA ALA A 584 10.05 27.94 -11.55
C ALA A 584 9.45 29.14 -10.79
N SER A 585 9.09 30.20 -11.53
CA SER A 585 8.34 31.36 -11.02
C SER A 585 6.90 31.30 -11.52
N VAL A 586 5.92 31.66 -10.69
CA VAL A 586 4.52 31.77 -11.14
C VAL A 586 4.32 33.15 -11.79
N ASN A 587 3.83 33.21 -13.03
CA ASN A 587 3.55 34.49 -13.70
C ASN A 587 2.27 35.15 -13.15
N ALA A 588 1.98 36.36 -13.63
CA ALA A 588 0.82 37.14 -13.19
C ALA A 588 -0.54 36.48 -13.49
N THR A 589 -0.59 35.43 -14.32
CA THR A 589 -1.80 34.67 -14.65
C THR A 589 -1.89 33.32 -13.90
N GLY A 590 -0.98 33.04 -12.97
CA GLY A 590 -0.99 31.81 -12.16
C GLY A 590 -0.33 30.59 -12.81
N GLN A 591 0.39 30.77 -13.93
CA GLN A 591 1.08 29.69 -14.63
C GLN A 591 2.53 29.56 -14.16
N LEU A 592 3.03 28.33 -14.03
CA LEU A 592 4.44 28.05 -13.76
C LEU A 592 5.30 28.40 -14.98
N VAL A 593 6.27 29.31 -14.79
CA VAL A 593 7.24 29.76 -15.78
C VAL A 593 8.63 29.30 -15.37
N CYS A 594 9.26 28.48 -16.20
CA CYS A 594 10.62 28.00 -15.97
C CYS A 594 11.65 29.13 -16.05
N LYS A 595 12.62 29.15 -15.15
CA LYS A 595 13.73 30.12 -15.18
C LYS A 595 14.86 29.54 -16.04
N ILE A 596 14.91 29.87 -17.32
CA ILE A 596 16.04 29.53 -18.18
C ILE A 596 17.26 30.34 -17.70
N LEU A 597 18.38 29.66 -17.43
CA LEU A 597 19.67 30.31 -17.23
C LEU A 597 20.05 31.06 -18.52
N SER A 598 19.91 32.38 -18.46
CA SER A 598 20.41 33.41 -19.36
C SER A 598 20.61 33.04 -20.83
N THR A 599 19.56 33.16 -21.65
CA THR A 599 19.53 33.99 -22.87
C THR A 599 18.10 34.05 -23.44
N GLY A 600 17.31 35.01 -22.94
CA GLY A 600 16.07 35.47 -23.58
C GLY A 600 14.79 34.65 -23.29
N PRO A 601 13.66 35.30 -22.91
CA PRO A 601 12.42 34.60 -22.61
C PRO A 601 11.51 34.49 -23.84
N ASP A 602 11.04 33.28 -24.15
CA ASP A 602 9.66 33.11 -24.61
C ASP A 602 8.99 32.02 -23.77
N CYS A 603 8.38 32.45 -22.67
CA CYS A 603 7.72 31.62 -21.69
C CYS A 603 6.21 31.48 -21.96
N THR A 604 5.76 31.65 -23.20
CA THR A 604 4.34 31.55 -23.59
C THR A 604 3.91 30.15 -24.03
N GLN A 605 4.84 29.19 -24.12
CA GLN A 605 4.54 27.84 -24.60
C GLN A 605 3.91 26.98 -23.51
N ALA A 606 2.63 26.62 -23.69
CA ALA A 606 1.95 25.60 -22.91
C ALA A 606 2.33 24.19 -23.42
N LEU A 607 2.40 23.21 -22.51
CA LEU A 607 2.50 21.78 -22.87
C LEU A 607 1.26 21.42 -23.72
N PRO A 608 1.41 20.94 -24.97
CA PRO A 608 0.26 20.51 -25.75
C PRO A 608 -0.33 19.23 -25.13
N ASN A 609 -1.65 19.07 -25.29
CA ASN A 609 -2.35 17.82 -25.00
C ASN A 609 -1.71 16.72 -25.85
N LEU A 610 -0.90 15.85 -25.23
CA LEU A 610 -0.38 14.66 -25.89
C LEU A 610 -1.58 13.77 -26.22
N ALA A 611 -2.04 13.81 -27.46
CA ALA A 611 -3.16 12.99 -27.91
C ALA A 611 -2.81 11.50 -27.69
N PRO A 612 -3.79 10.67 -27.25
CA PRO A 612 -3.57 9.23 -27.16
C PRO A 612 -3.20 8.67 -28.54
N VAL A 613 -2.14 7.88 -28.59
CA VAL A 613 -1.69 7.17 -29.80
C VAL A 613 -2.80 6.18 -30.21
N GLN A 614 -3.25 6.27 -31.47
CA GLN A 614 -4.21 5.33 -32.06
C GLN A 614 -3.64 3.92 -32.17
#